data_AF-A0A7W1J8Z5-F1
#
_entry.id   AF-A0A7W1J8Z5-F1
#
_cell.length_a   1.000
_cell.length_b   1.000
_cell.length_c   1.000
_cell.angle_alpha   90.00
_cell.angle_beta   90.00
_cell.angle_gamma   90.00
#
_symmetry.space_group_name_H-M   'P 1'
#
loop_
_entity.id
_entity.type
_entity.pdbx_description
1 polymer ?
#
loop_
_entity_poly.entity_id
_entity_poly.type
_entity_poly.pdbx_seq_one_letter_code
_entity_poly.pdbx_strand_id
1 'polypeptide(L)' 'MDEPFSVNDADGYPVTPELVLEAYWQRCFPMADHRRGRLRWYRPETRAVITWDRWKVPESLRKRLKSDPFTISVD' A
#
# COMPACT_ATOMS: atom_id res chain seq x y z
N MET A 1 20.26 19.85 13.60
CA MET A 1 19.41 18.71 14.01
C MET A 1 18.16 18.89 13.19
N ASP A 2 18.00 18.09 12.15
CA ASP A 2 16.83 18.23 11.28
C ASP A 2 15.60 17.85 12.11
N GLU A 3 14.57 18.69 12.05
CA GLU A 3 13.25 18.38 12.60
C GLU A 3 12.83 16.97 12.14
N PRO A 4 12.34 16.10 13.03
CA PRO A 4 11.90 14.78 12.63
C PRO A 4 10.85 14.92 11.53
N PHE A 5 11.01 14.15 10.46
CA PHE A 5 10.10 14.15 9.32
C PHE A 5 8.69 13.80 9.83
N SER A 6 7.84 14.82 9.98
CA SER A 6 6.47 14.63 10.45
C SER A 6 5.55 14.49 9.25
N VAL A 7 4.97 13.30 9.10
CA VAL A 7 3.89 13.07 8.14
C VAL A 7 2.58 13.40 8.84
N ASN A 8 1.82 14.36 8.30
CA ASN A 8 0.51 14.71 8.81
C ASN A 8 -0.58 14.27 7.83
N ASP A 9 -1.72 13.86 8.36
CA ASP A 9 -2.90 13.63 7.55
C ASP A 9 -3.54 14.95 7.09
N ALA A 10 -4.62 14.83 6.32
CA ALA A 10 -5.35 15.96 5.78
C ALA A 10 -5.72 16.95 6.89
N ASP A 11 -6.16 16.47 8.05
CA ASP A 11 -6.67 17.29 9.14
C ASP A 11 -5.56 17.83 10.06
N GLY A 12 -4.30 17.56 9.72
CA GLY A 12 -3.12 18.06 10.42
C GLY A 12 -2.67 17.18 11.58
N TYR A 13 -3.23 15.98 11.74
CA TYR A 13 -2.82 15.06 12.79
C TYR A 13 -1.57 14.30 12.38
N PRO A 14 -0.60 14.11 13.31
CA PRO A 14 0.57 13.29 13.05
C PRO A 14 0.20 11.84 12.74
N VAL A 15 0.77 11.29 11.66
CA VAL A 15 0.64 9.88 11.27
C VAL A 15 1.75 9.10 11.96
N THR A 16 1.46 8.55 13.14
CA THR A 16 2.41 7.72 13.88
C THR A 16 2.35 6.24 13.43
N PRO A 17 3.41 5.45 13.65
CA PRO A 17 3.40 4.01 13.37
C PRO A 17 2.23 3.27 14.05
N GLU A 18 1.93 3.61 15.30
CA GLU A 18 0.86 3.00 16.10
C GLU A 18 -0.51 3.30 15.47
N LEU A 19 -0.73 4.54 15.03
CA LEU A 19 -1.97 4.93 14.33
C LEU A 19 -2.15 4.13 13.04
N VAL A 20 -1.07 3.93 12.27
CA VAL A 20 -1.12 3.14 11.04
C VAL A 20 -1.51 1.69 11.34
N LEU A 21 -0.89 1.06 12.34
CA LEU A 21 -1.22 -0.32 12.72
C LEU A 21 -2.69 -0.46 13.17
N GLU A 22 -3.17 0.45 14.01
CA GLU A 22 -4.58 0.53 14.43
C GLU A 22 -5.53 0.70 13.24
N ALA A 23 -5.20 1.60 12.30
CA ALA A 23 -6.00 1.82 11.10
C ALA A 23 -6.12 0.54 10.26
N TYR A 24 -5.01 -0.17 10.03
CA TYR A 24 -5.04 -1.45 9.29
C TYR A 24 -5.89 -2.50 9.99
N TRP A 25 -5.83 -2.59 11.33
CA TRP A 25 -6.69 -3.47 12.13
C TRP A 25 -8.18 -3.17 11.88
N GLN A 26 -8.52 -1.89 11.75
CA GLN A 26 -9.89 -1.42 11.51
C GLN A 26 -10.30 -1.41 10.02
N ARG A 27 -9.51 -2.04 9.14
CA ARG A 27 -9.70 -2.09 7.68
C ARG A 27 -9.59 -0.72 7.01
N CYS A 28 -8.96 0.25 7.66
CA CYS A 28 -8.59 1.55 7.13
C CYS A 28 -7.17 1.53 6.56
N PHE A 29 -6.87 2.37 5.58
CA PHE A 29 -5.51 2.59 5.11
C PHE A 29 -5.28 4.06 4.73
N PRO A 30 -4.06 4.59 4.93
CA PRO A 30 -3.72 5.93 4.48
C PRO A 30 -3.43 5.92 2.97
N MET A 31 -3.92 6.92 2.26
CA MET A 31 -3.58 7.15 0.86
C MET A 31 -3.60 8.65 0.57
N ALA A 32 -2.62 9.12 -0.21
CA ALA A 32 -2.61 10.50 -0.68
C ALA A 32 -3.34 10.60 -2.04
N ASP A 33 -4.02 11.72 -2.29
CA ASP A 33 -4.72 11.94 -3.57
C ASP A 33 -3.78 11.87 -4.78
N HIS A 34 -2.52 12.29 -4.60
CA HIS A 34 -1.46 12.30 -5.60
C HIS A 34 -0.10 12.52 -4.90
N ARG A 35 1.00 12.55 -5.65
CA ARG A 35 2.39 12.66 -5.13
C ARG A 35 2.63 13.82 -4.14
N ARG A 36 1.89 14.92 -4.25
CA ARG A 36 1.96 16.09 -3.35
C ARG A 36 0.62 16.40 -2.67
N GLY A 37 -0.32 15.44 -2.72
CA GLY A 37 -1.66 15.61 -2.20
C GLY A 37 -1.76 15.41 -0.69
N ARG A 38 -2.93 15.74 -0.13
CA ARG A 38 -3.23 15.48 1.28
C ARG A 38 -3.43 13.98 1.50
N LEU A 39 -2.90 13.47 2.60
CA LEU A 39 -3.08 12.09 3.04
C LEU A 39 -4.43 11.96 3.73
N ARG A 40 -5.26 11.00 3.31
CA ARG A 40 -6.55 10.69 3.94
C ARG A 40 -6.60 9.22 4.31
N TRP A 41 -7.51 8.90 5.23
CA TRP A 41 -7.79 7.54 5.66
C TRP A 41 -9.01 7.00 4.91
N TYR A 42 -8.88 5.81 4.32
CA TYR A 42 -9.92 5.20 3.49
C TYR A 42 -10.41 3.90 4.11
N ARG A 43 -11.74 3.77 4.26
CA ARG A 43 -12.42 2.54 4.67
C ARG A 43 -13.51 2.17 3.66
N PRO A 44 -13.14 1.62 2.50
CA PRO A 44 -14.11 1.31 1.46
C PRO A 44 -15.12 0.26 1.93
N GLU A 45 -16.40 0.47 1.63
CA GLU A 45 -17.47 -0.49 1.94
C GLU A 45 -17.28 -1.80 1.17
N THR A 46 -17.07 -1.69 -0.14
CA THR A 46 -16.65 -2.82 -1.00
C THR A 46 -15.13 -2.82 -1.11
N ARG A 47 -14.49 -3.90 -0.64
CA ARG A 47 -13.03 -4.02 -0.69
C ARG A 47 -12.59 -5.03 -1.73
N ALA A 48 -11.69 -4.60 -2.63
CA ALA A 48 -11.01 -5.51 -3.54
C ALA A 48 -10.07 -6.43 -2.75
N VAL A 49 -10.15 -7.74 -3.01
CA VAL A 49 -9.32 -8.76 -2.38
C VAL A 49 -8.72 -9.64 -3.47
N ILE A 50 -7.40 -9.80 -3.45
CA ILE A 50 -6.70 -10.80 -4.27
C ILE A 50 -6.63 -12.07 -3.44
N THR A 51 -7.14 -13.16 -3.99
CA THR A 51 -7.08 -14.49 -3.37
C THR A 51 -5.89 -15.25 -3.93
N TRP A 52 -5.17 -15.97 -3.06
CA TRP A 52 -3.90 -16.61 -3.44
C TRP A 52 -4.06 -17.76 -4.44
N ASP A 53 -5.23 -18.38 -4.48
CA ASP A 53 -5.55 -19.56 -5.28
C ASP A 53 -6.27 -19.22 -6.61
N ARG A 54 -6.68 -17.97 -6.83
CA ARG A 54 -7.58 -17.62 -7.95
C ARG A 54 -7.04 -16.55 -8.89
N TRP A 55 -5.75 -16.20 -8.79
CA TRP A 55 -5.17 -15.22 -9.68
C TRP A 55 -4.84 -15.83 -11.05
N LYS A 56 -5.04 -15.03 -12.11
CA LYS A 56 -4.78 -15.45 -13.49
C LYS A 56 -3.41 -14.93 -13.94
N VAL A 57 -2.50 -15.84 -14.26
CA VAL A 57 -1.24 -15.49 -14.95
C VAL A 57 -1.51 -15.37 -16.44
N PRO A 58 -1.27 -14.20 -17.07
CA PRO A 58 -1.35 -14.09 -18.53
C PRO A 58 -0.33 -15.01 -19.22
N GLU A 59 -0.71 -15.58 -20.37
CA GLU A 59 0.15 -16.50 -21.11
C GLU A 59 1.47 -15.86 -21.57
N SER A 60 1.43 -14.58 -21.96
CA SER A 60 2.63 -13.81 -22.29
C SER A 60 3.60 -13.67 -21.11
N LEU A 61 3.06 -13.46 -19.89
CA LEU A 61 3.87 -13.41 -18.67
C LEU A 61 4.49 -14.78 -18.39
N ARG A 62 3.72 -15.88 -18.52
CA ARG A 62 4.25 -17.24 -18.35
C ARG A 62 5.41 -17.52 -19.31
N LYS A 63 5.29 -17.12 -20.58
CA LYS A 63 6.37 -17.25 -21.56
C LYS A 63 7.59 -16.42 -21.18
N ARG A 64 7.40 -15.18 -20.75
CA ARG A 64 8.49 -14.28 -20.33
C ARG A 64 9.24 -14.82 -19.12
N LEU A 65 8.54 -15.41 -18.15
CA LEU A 65 9.17 -15.96 -16.94
C LEU A 65 10.07 -17.17 -17.21
N LYS A 66 9.90 -17.89 -18.34
CA LYS A 66 10.75 -19.04 -18.69
C LYS A 66 12.22 -18.67 -18.94
N SER A 67 12.51 -17.43 -19.29
CA SER A 67 13.89 -16.97 -19.51
C SER A 67 14.57 -16.48 -18.24
N ASP A 68 13.94 -16.70 -17.07
CA ASP A 68 14.35 -16.22 -15.75
C ASP A 68 14.93 -14.79 -15.74
N PRO A 69 14.18 -13.79 -16.26
CA PRO A 69 14.76 -12.47 -16.53
C PRO A 69 14.83 -11.56 -15.29
N PHE A 70 14.37 -12.01 -14.12
CA PHE A 70 14.22 -11.19 -12.93
C PHE A 70 14.77 -11.91 -11.70
N THR A 71 15.48 -11.19 -10.85
CA THR A 71 15.80 -11.63 -9.49
C THR A 71 14.76 -11.06 -8.54
N ILE A 72 14.10 -11.91 -7.77
CA ILE A 72 13.12 -11.53 -6.75
C ILE A 72 13.77 -11.71 -5.38
N SER A 73 13.81 -10.65 -4.58
CA SER A 73 14.27 -10.67 -3.19
C SER A 73 13.16 -10.18 -2.27
N VAL A 74 13.27 -10.56 -1.00
CA VAL A 74 12.43 -10.07 0.10
C VAL A 74 13.36 -9.72 1.26
N ASP A 75 12.99 -8.71 2.05
CA ASP A 75 13.73 -8.25 3.22
C ASP A 75 13.42 -9.10 4.47
#